data_AF-A0A4C2A9T8-F1
#
_entry.id   AF-A0A4C2A9T8-F1
#
_cell.length_a   1.000
_cell.length_b   1.000
_cell.length_c   1.000
_cell.angle_alpha   90.00
_cell.angle_beta   90.00
_cell.angle_gamma   90.00
#
_symmetry.space_group_name_H-M   'P 1'
#
loop_
_entity.id
_entity.type
_entity.pdbx_description
1 polymer ?
#
loop_
_entity_poly.entity_id
_entity_poly.type
_entity_poly.pdbx_seq_one_letter_code
_entity_poly.pdbx_strand_id
1 'polypeptide(L)'
;MTNSIRREMSLFENGGVSALAACLDPEGRKLFLALARVIKDVSWSGQNIRVYNEVTITPPYKVENVTGDPESQSYSYIRKFVEHHWRDNVSTHHH
;
A
#
# COMPACT_ATOMS: atom_id res chain seq x y z
N MET A 1 -9.54 16.90 10.10
CA MET A 1 -8.62 15.80 9.72
C MET A 1 -9.01 15.30 8.33
N THR A 2 -8.17 15.63 7.34
CA THR A 2 -7.92 14.90 6.08
C THR A 2 -9.11 14.63 5.12
N ASN A 3 -9.65 15.70 4.52
CA ASN A 3 -10.61 15.64 3.40
C ASN A 3 -10.04 15.05 2.09
N SER A 4 -8.74 14.72 2.00
CA SER A 4 -8.12 14.16 0.79
C SER A 4 -8.48 12.70 0.53
N ILE A 5 -8.56 11.85 1.56
CA ILE A 5 -8.72 10.40 1.37
C ILE A 5 -10.13 10.05 0.84
N ARG A 6 -11.13 10.90 1.13
CA ARG A 6 -12.52 10.67 0.72
C ARG A 6 -12.80 11.00 -0.75
N ARG A 7 -12.01 11.89 -1.39
CA ARG A 7 -12.24 12.28 -2.80
C ARG A 7 -11.53 11.38 -3.80
N GLU A 8 -10.45 10.70 -3.39
CA GLU A 8 -9.78 9.72 -4.27
C GLU A 8 -10.61 8.43 -4.41
N MET A 9 -11.43 8.09 -3.43
CA MET A 9 -12.39 6.98 -3.56
C MET A 9 -13.53 7.24 -4.54
N SER A 10 -13.84 8.51 -4.86
CA SER A 10 -14.88 8.85 -5.86
C SER A 10 -14.35 8.96 -7.29
N LEU A 11 -13.03 9.03 -7.49
CA LEU A 11 -12.42 8.97 -8.84
C LEU A 11 -12.39 7.54 -9.40
N PHE A 12 -12.71 6.55 -8.57
CA PHE A 12 -12.78 5.13 -8.91
C PHE A 12 -14.06 4.76 -9.70
N GLU A 13 -15.00 5.70 -9.88
CA GLU A 13 -16.31 5.42 -10.52
C GLU A 13 -16.33 5.57 -12.05
N ASN A 14 -15.27 6.06 -12.73
CA ASN A 14 -15.42 6.47 -14.14
C ASN A 14 -14.35 6.00 -15.15
N GLY A 15 -13.49 5.01 -14.86
CA GLY A 15 -12.52 4.58 -15.88
C GLY A 15 -11.84 3.24 -15.63
N GLY A 16 -12.41 2.17 -16.18
CA GLY A 16 -11.69 0.92 -16.42
C GLY A 16 -12.17 -0.24 -15.56
N VAL A 17 -12.90 -1.15 -16.20
CA VAL A 17 -13.44 -2.43 -15.69
C VAL A 17 -12.39 -3.42 -15.14
N SER A 18 -11.14 -3.00 -14.93
CA SER A 18 -10.11 -3.73 -14.16
C SER A 18 -10.04 -3.31 -12.69
N ALA A 19 -10.74 -2.23 -12.32
CA ALA A 19 -10.82 -1.66 -10.98
C ALA A 19 -11.66 -2.51 -9.99
N LEU A 20 -12.53 -3.39 -10.51
CA LEU A 20 -13.44 -4.23 -9.69
C LEU A 20 -12.86 -5.59 -9.29
N ALA A 21 -11.93 -6.16 -10.08
CA ALA A 21 -11.44 -7.51 -9.83
C ALA A 21 -10.60 -7.63 -8.56
N ALA A 22 -10.01 -6.52 -8.12
CA ALA A 22 -9.29 -6.43 -6.88
C ALA A 22 -10.03 -5.45 -5.96
N CYS A 23 -11.08 -5.92 -5.30
CA CYS A 23 -11.39 -5.51 -3.92
C CYS A 23 -10.30 -6.06 -2.97
N LEU A 24 -9.04 -5.76 -3.33
CA LEU A 24 -7.74 -5.88 -2.69
C LEU A 24 -7.76 -6.73 -1.42
N ASP A 25 -7.01 -7.85 -1.46
CA ASP A 25 -6.63 -8.65 -0.30
C ASP A 25 -6.66 -7.82 0.99
N PRO A 26 -7.35 -8.28 2.05
CA PRO A 26 -7.46 -7.51 3.29
C PRO A 26 -6.09 -7.06 3.82
N GLU A 27 -5.03 -7.84 3.54
CA GLU A 27 -3.62 -7.46 3.71
C GLU A 27 -3.24 -6.15 2.98
N GLY A 28 -3.39 -6.12 1.66
CA GLY A 28 -2.95 -4.99 0.83
C GLY A 28 -3.69 -3.69 1.16
N ARG A 29 -4.99 -3.79 1.47
CA ARG A 29 -5.79 -2.63 1.90
C ARG A 29 -5.32 -2.07 3.24
N LYS A 30 -5.06 -2.94 4.23
CA LYS A 30 -4.54 -2.52 5.54
C LYS A 30 -3.18 -1.85 5.40
N LEU A 31 -2.28 -2.45 4.60
CA LEU A 31 -0.95 -1.91 4.36
C LEU A 31 -1.03 -0.53 3.69
N PHE A 32 -1.84 -0.38 2.64
CA PHE A 32 -2.02 0.90 1.97
C PHE A 32 -2.59 1.96 2.91
N LEU A 33 -3.64 1.65 3.68
CA LEU A 33 -4.22 2.61 4.63
C LEU A 33 -3.21 3.02 5.71
N ALA A 34 -2.38 2.10 6.18
CA ALA A 34 -1.33 2.38 7.14
C ALA A 34 -0.24 3.28 6.53
N LEU A 35 0.18 3.00 5.29
CA LEU A 35 1.10 3.86 4.55
C LEU A 35 0.51 5.24 4.28
N ALA A 36 -0.72 5.34 3.80
CA ALA A 36 -1.40 6.60 3.50
C ALA A 36 -1.60 7.51 4.71
N ARG A 37 -1.60 6.94 5.93
CA ARG A 37 -1.62 7.72 7.18
C ARG A 37 -0.29 8.40 7.47
N VAL A 38 0.81 7.75 7.09
CA VAL A 38 2.16 8.21 7.39
C VAL A 38 2.75 9.01 6.23
N ILE A 39 2.42 8.60 5.01
CA ILE A 39 2.95 9.08 3.74
C ILE A 39 1.79 9.58 2.91
N LYS A 40 1.83 10.87 2.55
CA LYS A 40 0.79 11.47 1.71
C LYS A 40 0.95 11.12 0.23
N ASP A 41 2.16 10.74 -0.18
CA ASP A 41 2.52 10.44 -1.57
C ASP A 41 2.50 8.92 -1.80
N VAL A 42 1.30 8.34 -1.76
CA VAL A 42 1.08 6.92 -2.01
C VAL A 42 -0.12 6.73 -2.90
N SER A 43 0.01 5.87 -3.90
CA SER A 43 -1.00 5.65 -4.93
C SER A 43 -1.12 4.17 -5.27
N TRP A 44 -2.28 3.77 -5.79
CA TRP A 44 -2.49 2.44 -6.33
C TRP A 44 -2.15 2.41 -7.82
N SER A 45 -1.40 1.39 -8.22
CA SER A 45 -1.04 1.11 -9.61
C SER A 45 -1.54 -0.29 -9.98
N GLY A 46 -2.82 -0.40 -10.31
CA GLY A 46 -3.48 -1.69 -10.56
C GLY A 46 -3.59 -2.51 -9.27
N GLN A 47 -2.82 -3.59 -9.16
CA GLN A 47 -2.71 -4.42 -7.95
C GLN A 47 -1.49 -4.06 -7.08
N ASN A 48 -0.64 -3.14 -7.54
CA ASN A 48 0.59 -2.75 -6.87
C ASN A 48 0.40 -1.45 -6.10
N ILE A 49 1.10 -1.29 -4.98
CA ILE A 49 1.12 -0.04 -4.21
C ILE A 49 2.38 0.73 -4.59
N ARG A 50 2.23 1.94 -5.10
CA ARG A 50 3.35 2.82 -5.47
C ARG A 50 3.50 3.94 -4.46
N VAL A 51 4.67 4.05 -3.84
CA VAL A 51 4.99 5.02 -2.80
C VAL A 51 6.11 5.93 -3.29
N TYR A 52 5.93 7.25 -3.14
CA TYR A 52 6.84 8.29 -3.62
C TYR A 52 7.17 8.21 -5.11
N ASN A 53 6.38 7.45 -5.91
CA ASN A 53 6.69 7.13 -7.30
C ASN A 53 8.00 6.34 -7.53
N GLU A 54 8.78 6.09 -6.48
CA GLU A 54 10.10 5.44 -6.46
C GLU A 54 10.03 3.99 -5.99
N VAL A 55 9.09 3.67 -5.10
CA VAL A 55 8.94 2.35 -4.48
C VAL A 55 7.63 1.72 -4.96
N THR A 56 7.69 0.47 -5.39
CA THR A 56 6.54 -0.31 -5.83
C THR A 56 6.46 -1.61 -5.04
N ILE A 57 5.31 -1.86 -4.42
CA ILE A 57 5.04 -3.06 -3.64
C ILE A 57 4.05 -3.90 -4.44
N THR A 58 4.46 -5.11 -4.82
CA THR A 58 3.59 -6.03 -5.56
C THR A 58 3.00 -7.09 -4.62
N PRO A 59 1.81 -7.66 -4.91
CA PRO A 59 1.32 -8.86 -4.24
C PRO A 59 2.38 -9.98 -4.34
N PRO A 60 2.65 -10.77 -3.28
CA PRO A 60 1.94 -10.90 -2.01
C PRO A 60 2.28 -9.86 -0.91
N TYR A 61 2.63 -8.62 -1.25
CA TYR A 61 2.86 -7.49 -0.34
C TYR A 61 3.91 -7.71 0.75
N LYS A 62 4.84 -8.64 0.54
CA LYS A 62 5.94 -8.93 1.46
C LYS A 62 7.10 -7.96 1.25
N VAL A 63 7.98 -7.88 2.24
CA VAL A 63 9.25 -7.13 2.17
C VAL A 63 10.13 -7.52 0.99
N GLU A 64 10.06 -8.79 0.56
CA GLU A 64 10.79 -9.33 -0.59
C GLU A 64 10.20 -8.88 -1.94
N ASN A 65 8.93 -8.45 -1.95
CA ASN A 65 8.20 -7.96 -3.12
C ASN A 65 8.14 -6.43 -3.17
N VAL A 66 8.93 -5.76 -2.33
CA VAL A 66 9.15 -4.32 -2.42
C VAL A 66 10.28 -4.11 -3.42
N THR A 67 9.94 -3.47 -4.54
CA THR A 67 10.89 -3.05 -5.58
C THR A 67 11.08 -1.55 -5.49
N GLY A 68 12.31 -1.07 -5.61
CA GLY A 68 12.64 0.33 -5.52
C GLY A 68 14.14 0.53 -5.44
N ASP A 69 14.54 1.79 -5.34
CA ASP A 69 15.94 2.16 -5.27
C ASP A 69 16.51 1.90 -3.85
N PRO A 70 17.52 1.03 -3.69
CA PRO A 70 18.04 0.67 -2.37
C PRO A 70 18.85 1.78 -1.69
N GLU A 71 19.33 2.76 -2.45
CA GLU A 71 20.05 3.94 -1.93
C GLU A 71 19.06 5.00 -1.41
N SER A 72 17.79 4.89 -1.82
CA SER A 72 16.74 5.79 -1.38
C SER A 72 16.28 5.52 0.05
N GLN A 73 16.21 6.59 0.85
CA GLN A 73 15.68 6.53 2.21
C GLN A 73 14.21 6.04 2.23
N SER A 74 13.44 6.41 1.20
CA SER A 74 12.08 5.94 0.94
C SER A 74 12.01 4.41 0.97
N TYR A 75 12.84 3.72 0.19
CA TYR A 75 12.83 2.26 0.11
C TYR A 75 13.14 1.59 1.45
N SER A 76 14.19 2.06 2.13
CA SER A 76 14.57 1.55 3.46
C SER A 76 13.45 1.75 4.50
N TYR A 77 12.74 2.88 4.43
CA TYR A 77 11.60 3.18 5.29
C TYR A 77 10.41 2.26 5.01
N ILE A 78 10.00 2.15 3.73
CA ILE A 78 8.88 1.29 3.31
C ILE A 78 9.15 -0.16 3.64
N ARG A 79 10.36 -0.66 3.41
CA ARG A 79 10.73 -2.04 3.73
C ARG A 79 10.55 -2.35 5.22
N LYS A 80 11.04 -1.47 6.11
CA LYS A 80 10.85 -1.61 7.57
C LYS A 80 9.38 -1.50 7.97
N PHE A 81 8.63 -0.60 7.32
CA PHE A 81 7.20 -0.43 7.58
C PHE A 81 6.40 -1.68 7.22
N VAL A 82 6.63 -2.24 6.03
CA VAL A 82 6.01 -3.48 5.56
C VAL A 82 6.40 -4.64 6.48
N GLU A 83 7.66 -4.74 6.88
CA GLU A 83 8.13 -5.77 7.83
C GLU A 83 7.38 -5.70 9.16
N HIS A 84 7.28 -4.50 9.75
CA HIS A 84 6.57 -4.27 10.99
C HIS A 84 5.08 -4.59 10.84
N HIS A 85 4.45 -4.15 9.75
CA HIS A 85 3.05 -4.43 9.46
C HIS A 85 2.76 -5.92 9.37
N TRP A 86 3.63 -6.70 8.72
CA TRP A 86 3.48 -8.15 8.64
C TRP A 86 3.61 -8.83 10.01
N ARG A 87 4.59 -8.42 10.83
CA ARG A 87 4.74 -8.94 12.20
C ARG A 87 3.57 -8.59 13.10
N ASP A 88 2.99 -7.41 12.93
CA ASP A 88 1.83 -6.95 13.71
C ASP A 88 0.54 -7.68 13.29
N ASN A 89 0.32 -7.90 11.98
CA ASN A 89 -0.84 -8.68 11.49
C ASN A 89 -0.79 -10.16 11.91
N VAL A 90 0.39 -10.77 12.00
CA VAL A 90 0.55 -12.16 12.53
C VAL A 90 0.12 -12.27 13.99
N SER A 91 0.10 -11.14 14.73
CA SER A 91 -0.27 -11.12 16.15
C SER A 91 -1.78 -11.02 16.41
N THR A 92 -2.62 -10.90 15.37
CA THR A 92 -4.10 -10.80 15.52
C THR A 92 -4.85 -12.09 15.17
N HIS A 93 -4.19 -13.26 15.20
CA HIS A 93 -4.82 -14.57 14.98
C HIS A 93 -4.56 -15.51 16.17
N HIS A 94 -4.87 -15.06 17.39
CA HIS A 94 -4.90 -15.96 18.55
C HIS A 94 -5.93 -15.50 19.60
N HIS A 95 -7.21 -15.79 19.34
CA HIS A 95 -8.15 -16.25 20.37
C HIS A 95 -9.38 -16.91 19.73
#